data_AF-A0A8G0LCJ3-F1
#
_entry.id   AF-A0A8G0LCJ3-F1
#
_cell.length_a   1.000
_cell.length_b   1.000
_cell.length_c   1.000
_cell.angle_alpha   90.00
_cell.angle_beta   90.00
_cell.angle_gamma   90.00
#
_symmetry.space_group_name_H-M   'P 1'
#
loop_
_entity.id
_entity.type
_entity.pdbx_description
1 polymer ?
#
loop_
_entity_poly.entity_id
_entity_poly.type
_entity_poly.pdbx_seq_one_letter_code
_entity_poly.pdbx_strand_id
1 'polypeptide(L)'
;MRRRIRCDLGRPECSKCIKKGLSCPGYGRHLRWADGVAVRGKLKGRRLPVAGSMAMELALPTIEEPVPLPAPALPPPPSPITGALQVMGQTALSINKAIESTSAGTDLLNFTQWASSPEIIEYYDKYLAGRMVWIDSDENDYRRRMLPMAANAPGLRFAIAAFSLYHGPMKFPSELARYHEEARDACLEVLQRQLREMNTRVNSGAELNTRADVANAEWMLACILVIANYEMAKNHSVAAENHRLAARRIVNVFGQHEACTKGLFAFLRNQLAIHEVLGSCTSFDLADVAETILPTPGSGSHVLFSEYLSFLHQITLASRRSMAVNEDIDVSLWPESFTIIEVQSRFEQARGQTLMIAGKLQINPPVVRRDFIRLVDLYHHAAVVYAYRCLGYAVPSNFDWLASVTKLFDQLDQIENISLCIQNLPWPIFIAGTECHGDTERQHKVATILDKTIRTTGFNQYETIRSFLNAFWSGTEPNWLPVAQQLQANGLRILVV
;
A
#
# COMPACT_ATOMS: atom_id res chain seq x y z
N MET A 1 35.15 21.41 -27.60
CA MET A 1 34.93 21.03 -26.18
C MET A 1 33.83 21.93 -25.59
N ARG A 2 32.58 21.45 -25.37
CA ARG A 2 31.50 22.31 -24.81
C ARG A 2 31.67 22.44 -23.28
N ARG A 3 31.79 23.67 -22.75
CA ARG A 3 31.85 23.95 -21.30
C ARG A 3 30.53 23.53 -20.63
N ARG A 4 30.61 22.92 -19.44
CA ARG A 4 29.43 22.51 -18.64
C ARG A 4 28.72 23.72 -18.05
N ILE A 5 27.57 24.10 -18.63
CA ILE A 5 26.63 25.06 -18.02
C ILE A 5 25.70 24.27 -17.08
N ARG A 6 25.52 24.73 -15.84
CA ARG A 6 24.63 24.09 -14.86
C ARG A 6 23.19 24.56 -15.08
N CYS A 7 22.41 23.73 -15.76
CA CYS A 7 21.02 23.99 -16.14
C CYS A 7 20.13 24.34 -14.94
N ASP A 8 19.12 25.18 -15.19
CA ASP A 8 18.10 25.65 -14.24
C ASP A 8 16.70 25.03 -14.46
N LEU A 9 16.56 24.08 -15.39
CA LEU A 9 15.37 23.24 -15.63
C LEU A 9 14.06 23.96 -16.03
N GLY A 10 14.07 25.28 -16.24
CA GLY A 10 12.94 26.03 -16.80
C GLY A 10 12.50 25.49 -18.17
N ARG A 11 11.19 25.42 -18.41
CA ARG A 11 10.59 24.93 -19.66
C ARG A 11 9.98 26.10 -20.45
N PRO A 12 10.02 26.09 -21.80
CA PRO A 12 10.54 25.03 -22.67
C PRO A 12 12.08 24.98 -22.77
N GLU A 13 12.77 26.12 -22.62
CA GLU A 13 14.24 26.20 -22.61
C GLU A 13 14.79 26.75 -21.28
N CYS A 14 16.03 26.40 -20.94
CA CYS A 14 16.66 26.87 -19.71
C CYS A 14 16.99 28.38 -19.78
N SER A 15 16.75 29.12 -18.69
CA SER A 15 16.94 30.59 -18.66
C SER A 15 18.40 30.99 -18.96
N LYS A 16 19.36 30.13 -18.58
CA LYS A 16 20.80 30.32 -18.86
C LYS A 16 21.20 29.98 -20.31
N CYS A 17 20.35 29.26 -21.03
CA CYS A 17 20.48 28.92 -22.44
C CYS A 17 20.07 30.15 -23.26
N ILE A 18 18.85 30.63 -23.01
CA ILE A 18 18.26 31.85 -23.56
C ILE A 18 19.18 33.06 -23.33
N LYS A 19 19.57 33.33 -22.07
CA LYS A 19 20.45 34.47 -21.72
C LYS A 19 21.88 34.41 -22.30
N LYS A 20 22.23 33.36 -23.04
CA LYS A 20 23.52 33.24 -23.75
C LYS A 20 23.39 33.05 -25.26
N GLY A 21 22.18 33.12 -25.82
CA GLY A 21 21.95 32.85 -27.24
C GLY A 21 22.34 31.42 -27.65
N LEU A 22 22.29 30.47 -26.70
CA LEU A 22 22.67 29.08 -26.94
C LEU A 22 21.40 28.22 -27.02
N SER A 23 21.15 27.63 -28.19
CA SER A 23 20.10 26.62 -28.37
C SER A 23 20.17 25.56 -27.27
N CYS A 24 19.06 25.39 -26.54
CA CYS A 24 18.97 24.42 -25.47
C CYS A 24 18.92 23.01 -26.05
N PRO A 25 19.66 22.02 -25.52
CA PRO A 25 19.55 20.61 -25.94
C PRO A 25 18.21 19.95 -25.53
N GLY A 26 17.23 20.73 -25.08
CA GLY A 26 15.98 20.25 -24.49
C GLY A 26 16.18 19.41 -23.23
N TYR A 27 15.11 18.71 -22.86
CA TYR A 27 15.04 17.84 -21.67
C TYR A 27 14.90 16.34 -22.03
N GLY A 28 15.31 15.97 -23.25
CA GLY A 28 15.25 14.60 -23.76
C GLY A 28 16.34 13.67 -23.22
N ARG A 29 16.12 12.36 -23.34
CA ARG A 29 17.04 11.30 -22.87
C ARG A 29 18.26 11.15 -23.80
N HIS A 30 19.28 11.99 -23.63
CA HIS A 30 20.58 11.80 -24.30
C HIS A 30 21.41 10.68 -23.65
N LEU A 31 21.00 9.43 -23.85
CA LEU A 31 21.77 8.25 -23.46
C LEU A 31 23.08 8.16 -24.26
N ARG A 32 24.16 7.73 -23.60
CA ARG A 32 25.41 7.31 -24.23
C ARG A 32 25.95 6.09 -23.50
N TRP A 33 25.91 4.95 -24.17
CA TRP A 33 26.52 3.71 -23.73
C TRP A 33 28.05 3.81 -23.77
N ALA A 34 28.74 2.98 -22.99
CA ALA A 34 30.21 2.98 -22.90
C ALA A 34 30.74 1.59 -22.50
N ASP A 35 31.86 1.18 -23.10
CA ASP A 35 32.39 -0.19 -22.98
C ASP A 35 33.17 -0.44 -21.68
N GLY A 36 32.48 -0.43 -20.54
CA GLY A 36 33.05 -0.86 -19.27
C GLY A 36 32.21 -0.51 -18.04
N VAL A 37 32.54 -1.15 -16.91
CA VAL A 37 31.83 -1.07 -15.61
C VAL A 37 31.71 0.37 -15.08
N ALA A 38 32.55 1.30 -15.53
CA ALA A 38 32.34 2.73 -15.30
C ALA A 38 32.81 3.60 -16.47
N VAL A 39 32.15 4.74 -16.67
CA VAL A 39 32.57 5.77 -17.65
C VAL A 39 33.76 6.59 -17.12
N ARG A 40 33.99 6.60 -15.80
CA ARG A 40 34.91 7.47 -15.05
C ARG A 40 35.43 6.75 -13.80
N GLY A 41 36.55 7.22 -13.24
CA GLY A 41 37.12 6.69 -11.99
C GLY A 41 37.92 5.39 -12.16
N LYS A 42 38.30 4.77 -11.04
CA LYS A 42 39.27 3.64 -10.96
C LYS A 42 38.85 2.38 -11.73
N LEU A 43 37.56 2.23 -12.05
CA LEU A 43 36.99 1.09 -12.79
C LEU A 43 36.76 1.39 -14.30
N LYS A 44 37.19 2.56 -14.81
CA LYS A 44 36.98 2.92 -16.21
C LYS A 44 37.64 1.93 -17.17
N GLY A 45 36.86 1.37 -18.10
CA GLY A 45 37.33 0.41 -19.10
C GLY A 45 37.61 -1.00 -18.57
N ARG A 46 37.36 -1.28 -17.28
CA ARG A 46 37.33 -2.66 -16.76
C ARG A 46 36.00 -3.32 -17.15
N ARG A 47 36.04 -4.61 -17.48
CA ARG A 47 34.86 -5.41 -17.87
C ARG A 47 34.35 -6.36 -16.77
N LEU A 48 35.17 -6.64 -15.75
CA LEU A 48 34.85 -7.51 -14.60
C LEU A 48 35.44 -6.91 -13.30
N PRO A 49 34.78 -7.08 -12.14
CA PRO A 49 35.34 -6.78 -10.82
C PRO A 49 36.28 -7.90 -10.32
N VAL A 50 37.12 -7.61 -9.32
CA VAL A 50 38.11 -8.52 -8.72
C VAL A 50 38.03 -8.44 -7.20
N ALA A 51 38.28 -9.55 -6.48
CA ALA A 51 38.13 -9.68 -5.03
C ALA A 51 39.43 -10.17 -4.33
N GLY A 52 39.51 -9.98 -3.00
CA GLY A 52 40.67 -10.27 -2.13
C GLY A 52 41.57 -9.04 -1.89
N SER A 53 42.40 -8.97 -0.84
CA SER A 53 42.57 -9.80 0.37
C SER A 53 43.48 -9.05 1.38
N MET A 54 43.43 -9.30 2.70
CA MET A 54 44.54 -9.05 3.68
C MET A 54 44.25 -9.63 5.09
N ALA A 55 45.31 -9.77 5.91
CA ALA A 55 45.36 -10.41 7.24
C ALA A 55 46.47 -9.72 8.12
N MET A 56 46.71 -10.02 9.41
CA MET A 56 46.13 -11.06 10.29
C MET A 56 45.50 -10.44 11.57
N GLU A 57 45.75 -10.72 12.87
CA GLU A 57 46.73 -11.52 13.66
C GLU A 57 46.05 -12.03 14.97
N LEU A 58 46.79 -12.57 15.98
CA LEU A 58 46.20 -13.23 17.18
C LEU A 58 46.71 -12.72 18.55
N ALA A 59 45.89 -12.92 19.59
CA ALA A 59 46.28 -13.05 21.00
C ALA A 59 45.36 -14.07 21.72
N LEU A 60 45.80 -14.61 22.87
CA LEU A 60 45.17 -15.75 23.59
C LEU A 60 44.82 -15.38 25.07
N PRO A 61 44.06 -16.22 25.83
CA PRO A 61 43.13 -15.74 26.86
C PRO A 61 43.57 -15.95 28.33
N THR A 62 42.80 -15.38 29.26
CA THR A 62 42.93 -15.65 30.71
C THR A 62 41.60 -15.54 31.47
N ILE A 63 41.17 -16.67 32.05
CA ILE A 63 40.43 -16.87 33.33
C ILE A 63 39.02 -16.26 33.49
N GLU A 64 38.10 -17.12 33.97
CA GLU A 64 36.74 -16.79 34.43
C GLU A 64 36.69 -16.67 35.97
N GLU A 65 35.83 -15.82 36.51
CA GLU A 65 35.36 -15.88 37.91
C GLU A 65 33.83 -15.64 38.00
N PRO A 66 33.15 -16.06 39.10
CA PRO A 66 31.72 -16.41 39.03
C PRO A 66 30.72 -15.25 39.02
N VAL A 67 29.59 -15.47 38.32
CA VAL A 67 28.48 -14.52 38.15
C VAL A 67 27.50 -14.54 39.34
N PRO A 68 27.18 -13.39 39.98
CA PRO A 68 25.99 -13.23 40.82
C PRO A 68 24.71 -13.19 39.97
N LEU A 69 23.67 -13.93 40.39
CA LEU A 69 22.42 -14.05 39.64
C LEU A 69 21.69 -12.70 39.46
N PRO A 70 21.37 -12.27 38.22
CA PRO A 70 20.46 -11.15 37.98
C PRO A 70 19.01 -11.52 38.28
N ALA A 71 18.21 -10.55 38.74
CA ALA A 71 16.75 -10.64 38.68
C ALA A 71 16.28 -10.73 37.21
N PRO A 72 15.11 -11.36 36.93
CA PRO A 72 14.64 -11.54 35.56
C PRO A 72 14.26 -10.21 34.90
N ALA A 73 15.22 -9.62 34.18
CA ALA A 73 14.95 -8.56 33.22
C ALA A 73 14.07 -9.13 32.10
N LEU A 74 12.90 -8.51 31.89
CA LEU A 74 12.14 -8.73 30.66
C LEU A 74 13.05 -8.39 29.47
N PRO A 75 13.09 -9.22 28.41
CA PRO A 75 13.90 -8.91 27.24
C PRO A 75 13.44 -7.58 26.64
N PRO A 76 14.37 -6.70 26.20
CA PRO A 76 13.98 -5.47 25.52
C PRO A 76 13.15 -5.84 24.27
N PRO A 77 12.08 -5.10 23.95
CA PRO A 77 11.26 -5.39 22.79
C PRO A 77 12.13 -5.39 21.53
N PRO A 78 12.02 -6.39 20.64
CA PRO A 78 12.87 -6.50 19.47
C PRO A 78 12.71 -5.24 18.61
N SER A 79 13.83 -4.64 18.21
CA SER A 79 13.87 -3.43 17.38
C SER A 79 12.89 -3.56 16.20
N PRO A 80 12.14 -2.52 15.80
CA PRO A 80 11.01 -2.66 14.87
C PRO A 80 11.34 -3.41 13.56
N ILE A 81 12.60 -3.28 13.10
CA ILE A 81 13.21 -3.92 11.93
C ILE A 81 13.42 -5.44 12.12
N THR A 82 13.83 -5.89 13.32
CA THR A 82 13.96 -7.32 13.67
C THR A 82 12.62 -8.04 13.49
N GLY A 83 11.52 -7.42 13.92
CA GLY A 83 10.18 -7.98 13.69
C GLY A 83 9.74 -7.91 12.22
N ALA A 84 10.20 -6.93 11.43
CA ALA A 84 9.94 -6.90 9.98
C ALA A 84 10.66 -8.07 9.26
N LEU A 85 11.90 -8.37 9.68
CA LEU A 85 12.64 -9.55 9.23
C LEU A 85 11.93 -10.87 9.59
N GLN A 86 11.42 -10.99 10.82
CA GLN A 86 10.71 -12.18 11.27
C GLN A 86 9.44 -12.44 10.44
N VAL A 87 8.62 -11.40 10.25
CA VAL A 87 7.38 -11.44 9.45
C VAL A 87 7.66 -11.78 7.98
N MET A 88 8.67 -11.17 7.35
CA MET A 88 9.05 -11.47 5.96
C MET A 88 9.81 -12.79 5.79
N GLY A 89 10.42 -13.32 6.85
CA GLY A 89 11.11 -14.61 6.84
C GLY A 89 10.15 -15.79 6.86
N GLN A 90 9.05 -15.68 7.61
CA GLN A 90 7.99 -16.70 7.68
C GLN A 90 7.32 -16.96 6.31
N THR A 91 7.16 -15.92 5.49
CA THR A 91 6.62 -16.03 4.13
C THR A 91 7.51 -16.89 3.22
N ALA A 92 8.83 -16.64 3.20
CA ALA A 92 9.76 -17.39 2.35
C ALA A 92 9.96 -18.86 2.82
N LEU A 93 9.96 -19.10 4.14
CA LEU A 93 10.08 -20.45 4.70
C LEU A 93 8.94 -21.38 4.29
N SER A 94 7.78 -20.85 3.90
CA SER A 94 6.63 -21.63 3.47
C SER A 94 6.71 -22.16 2.03
N ILE A 95 7.65 -21.64 1.22
CA ILE A 95 7.75 -21.91 -0.24
C ILE A 95 9.04 -22.69 -0.59
N ASN A 96 10.14 -22.46 0.15
CA ASN A 96 11.46 -23.04 -0.14
C ASN A 96 11.51 -24.59 -0.17
N LYS A 97 10.47 -25.30 0.31
CA LYS A 97 10.40 -26.77 0.29
C LYS A 97 10.10 -27.38 -1.10
N ALA A 98 9.96 -26.57 -2.15
CA ALA A 98 9.69 -27.00 -3.52
C ALA A 98 10.88 -26.83 -4.50
N ILE A 99 11.92 -26.09 -4.13
CA ILE A 99 12.94 -25.58 -5.09
C ILE A 99 14.32 -26.27 -4.93
N GLU A 100 14.33 -27.57 -4.58
CA GLU A 100 15.56 -28.40 -4.59
C GLU A 100 15.75 -29.19 -5.90
N SER A 101 14.90 -28.95 -6.92
CA SER A 101 15.02 -29.60 -8.23
C SER A 101 14.91 -28.62 -9.41
N THR A 102 16.05 -28.10 -9.88
CA THR A 102 16.51 -27.97 -11.29
C THR A 102 17.72 -27.01 -11.36
N SER A 103 18.45 -26.98 -12.48
CA SER A 103 19.78 -26.38 -12.66
C SER A 103 19.83 -24.83 -12.66
N ALA A 104 19.82 -24.20 -11.48
CA ALA A 104 19.73 -22.75 -11.26
C ALA A 104 20.83 -21.84 -11.88
N GLY A 105 21.86 -22.37 -12.56
CA GLY A 105 23.03 -21.61 -12.98
C GLY A 105 22.84 -20.72 -14.22
N THR A 106 22.06 -21.17 -15.21
CA THR A 106 21.90 -20.46 -16.49
C THR A 106 20.69 -19.54 -16.49
N ASP A 107 19.62 -19.92 -15.78
CA ASP A 107 18.35 -19.19 -15.80
C ASP A 107 18.43 -17.84 -15.11
N LEU A 108 19.16 -17.67 -14.01
CA LEU A 108 19.21 -16.42 -13.23
C LEU A 108 19.65 -15.19 -14.05
N LEU A 109 20.51 -15.40 -15.06
CA LEU A 109 21.01 -14.35 -15.95
C LEU A 109 20.01 -14.00 -17.07
N ASN A 110 19.20 -14.96 -17.52
CA ASN A 110 18.06 -14.71 -18.41
C ASN A 110 16.89 -14.06 -17.64
N PHE A 111 16.67 -14.52 -16.40
CA PHE A 111 15.63 -14.09 -15.48
C PHE A 111 15.76 -12.62 -15.10
N THR A 112 16.95 -12.19 -14.68
CA THR A 112 17.24 -10.77 -14.42
C THR A 112 17.08 -9.88 -15.67
N GLN A 113 17.30 -10.43 -16.87
CA GLN A 113 17.09 -9.72 -18.14
C GLN A 113 15.61 -9.59 -18.49
N TRP A 114 14.82 -10.68 -18.51
CA TRP A 114 13.41 -10.60 -18.88
C TRP A 114 12.56 -9.88 -17.81
N ALA A 115 12.89 -9.99 -16.52
CA ALA A 115 12.25 -9.20 -15.45
C ALA A 115 12.55 -7.69 -15.57
N SER A 116 13.46 -7.31 -16.47
CA SER A 116 13.79 -5.93 -16.85
C SER A 116 13.25 -5.56 -18.26
N SER A 117 12.39 -6.39 -18.85
CA SER A 117 11.88 -6.20 -20.22
C SER A 117 11.01 -4.93 -20.34
N PRO A 118 11.10 -4.19 -21.47
CA PRO A 118 10.22 -3.05 -21.74
C PRO A 118 8.73 -3.40 -21.67
N GLU A 119 8.36 -4.59 -22.12
CA GLU A 119 6.97 -5.07 -22.24
C GLU A 119 6.31 -5.27 -20.86
N ILE A 120 7.05 -5.79 -19.88
CA ILE A 120 6.59 -5.91 -18.48
C ILE A 120 6.42 -4.52 -17.86
N ILE A 121 7.37 -3.61 -18.11
CA ILE A 121 7.32 -2.25 -17.55
C ILE A 121 6.17 -1.45 -18.18
N GLU A 122 5.94 -1.55 -19.50
CA GLU A 122 4.76 -0.95 -20.14
C GLU A 122 3.46 -1.56 -19.60
N TYR A 123 3.41 -2.87 -19.34
CA TYR A 123 2.20 -3.49 -18.80
C TYR A 123 1.84 -2.94 -17.41
N TYR A 124 2.83 -2.85 -16.50
CA TYR A 124 2.62 -2.21 -15.20
C TYR A 124 2.17 -0.76 -15.35
N ASP A 125 2.89 0.02 -16.15
CA ASP A 125 2.62 1.45 -16.40
C ASP A 125 1.17 1.68 -16.88
N LYS A 126 0.73 0.88 -17.85
CA LYS A 126 -0.52 1.05 -18.60
C LYS A 126 -1.75 0.43 -17.95
N TYR A 127 -1.59 -0.65 -17.18
CA TYR A 127 -2.72 -1.44 -16.66
C TYR A 127 -2.77 -1.58 -15.14
N LEU A 128 -1.65 -1.40 -14.42
CA LEU A 128 -1.58 -1.67 -12.97
C LEU A 128 -1.32 -0.41 -12.13
N ALA A 129 -0.42 0.48 -12.55
CA ALA A 129 -0.08 1.70 -11.81
C ALA A 129 -1.30 2.60 -11.51
N GLY A 130 -2.29 2.64 -12.42
CA GLY A 130 -3.55 3.36 -12.25
C GLY A 130 -4.60 2.64 -11.38
N ARG A 131 -4.44 1.33 -11.15
CA ARG A 131 -5.31 0.54 -10.25
C ARG A 131 -4.87 0.61 -8.78
N MET A 132 -3.67 1.13 -8.51
CA MET A 132 -3.12 1.28 -7.16
C MET A 132 -3.34 2.68 -6.58
N VAL A 133 -4.26 3.48 -7.14
CA VAL A 133 -4.55 4.86 -6.73
C VAL A 133 -6.03 5.19 -6.83
N TRP A 134 -6.50 6.11 -5.98
CA TRP A 134 -7.87 6.65 -5.98
C TRP A 134 -8.36 7.10 -7.36
N ILE A 135 -7.48 7.79 -8.10
CA ILE A 135 -7.75 8.25 -9.45
C ILE A 135 -6.44 8.31 -10.23
N ASP A 136 -6.46 7.82 -11.46
CA ASP A 136 -5.28 7.82 -12.30
C ASP A 136 -5.09 9.18 -13.01
N SER A 137 -3.86 9.68 -13.01
CA SER A 137 -3.50 11.00 -13.54
C SER A 137 -2.00 11.12 -13.80
N ASP A 138 -1.57 12.17 -14.49
CA ASP A 138 -0.16 12.45 -14.77
C ASP A 138 0.70 12.61 -13.50
N GLU A 139 0.09 12.92 -12.35
CA GLU A 139 0.76 13.05 -11.06
C GLU A 139 1.05 11.70 -10.36
N ASN A 140 0.61 10.57 -10.93
CA ASN A 140 0.76 9.23 -10.34
C ASN A 140 2.24 8.86 -10.11
N ASP A 141 2.67 8.85 -8.85
CA ASP A 141 4.08 8.68 -8.48
C ASP A 141 4.60 7.24 -8.61
N TYR A 142 3.72 6.24 -8.78
CA TYR A 142 4.14 4.92 -9.29
C TYR A 142 4.80 5.07 -10.67
N ARG A 143 4.24 5.88 -11.57
CA ARG A 143 4.86 6.18 -12.87
C ARG A 143 6.01 7.17 -12.74
N ARG A 144 5.80 8.30 -12.08
CA ARG A 144 6.76 9.41 -12.10
C ARG A 144 8.04 9.16 -11.30
N ARG A 145 7.97 8.36 -10.22
CA ARG A 145 9.09 8.18 -9.29
C ARG A 145 9.49 6.71 -9.15
N MET A 146 8.54 5.80 -8.95
CA MET A 146 8.85 4.38 -8.74
C MET A 146 9.42 3.71 -10.01
N LEU A 147 8.79 3.86 -11.18
CA LEU A 147 9.32 3.27 -12.42
C LEU A 147 10.74 3.75 -12.79
N PRO A 148 11.08 5.06 -12.71
CA PRO A 148 12.47 5.51 -12.86
C PRO A 148 13.44 4.97 -11.81
N MET A 149 12.98 4.68 -10.59
CA MET A 149 13.79 4.12 -9.52
C MET A 149 14.10 2.63 -9.73
N ALA A 150 13.18 1.87 -10.35
CA ALA A 150 13.38 0.46 -10.71
C ALA A 150 14.61 0.24 -11.62
N ALA A 151 15.04 1.27 -12.36
CA ALA A 151 16.29 1.24 -13.10
C ALA A 151 17.53 0.96 -12.22
N ASN A 152 17.50 1.29 -10.92
CA ASN A 152 18.62 1.08 -9.98
C ASN A 152 18.27 0.15 -8.79
N ALA A 153 16.99 -0.15 -8.55
CA ALA A 153 16.53 -1.04 -7.49
C ALA A 153 16.09 -2.40 -8.06
N PRO A 154 16.89 -3.49 -7.98
CA PRO A 154 16.57 -4.76 -8.62
C PRO A 154 15.33 -5.44 -8.02
N GLY A 155 15.16 -5.40 -6.70
CA GLY A 155 13.95 -5.91 -6.03
C GLY A 155 12.67 -5.27 -6.55
N LEU A 156 12.73 -4.01 -7.00
CA LEU A 156 11.58 -3.28 -7.52
C LEU A 156 11.23 -3.74 -8.94
N ARG A 157 12.22 -4.10 -9.77
CA ARG A 157 11.97 -4.76 -11.07
C ARG A 157 11.27 -6.11 -10.86
N PHE A 158 11.76 -6.90 -9.91
CA PHE A 158 11.18 -8.18 -9.54
C PHE A 158 9.73 -8.05 -9.04
N ALA A 159 9.42 -7.06 -8.18
CA ALA A 159 8.05 -6.77 -7.74
C ALA A 159 7.13 -6.37 -8.91
N ILE A 160 7.60 -5.47 -9.79
CA ILE A 160 6.88 -5.07 -11.00
C ILE A 160 6.60 -6.29 -11.90
N ALA A 161 7.60 -7.16 -12.08
CA ALA A 161 7.49 -8.36 -12.90
C ALA A 161 6.46 -9.37 -12.34
N ALA A 162 6.52 -9.67 -11.03
CA ALA A 162 5.58 -10.57 -10.38
C ALA A 162 4.12 -10.13 -10.58
N PHE A 163 3.83 -8.85 -10.27
CA PHE A 163 2.49 -8.29 -10.39
C PHE A 163 2.02 -8.18 -11.85
N SER A 164 2.94 -7.84 -12.77
CA SER A 164 2.64 -7.74 -14.20
C SER A 164 2.31 -9.08 -14.84
N LEU A 165 3.16 -10.10 -14.62
CA LEU A 165 2.96 -11.42 -15.19
C LEU A 165 1.66 -12.07 -14.69
N TYR A 166 1.37 -11.96 -13.39
CA TYR A 166 0.14 -12.49 -12.79
C TYR A 166 -1.13 -11.90 -13.40
N HIS A 167 -1.18 -10.58 -13.60
CA HIS A 167 -2.32 -9.90 -14.21
C HIS A 167 -2.30 -9.86 -15.75
N GLY A 168 -1.21 -10.29 -16.40
CA GLY A 168 -1.02 -10.24 -17.85
C GLY A 168 -0.91 -11.58 -18.60
N PRO A 169 -1.46 -12.73 -18.16
CA PRO A 169 -1.20 -14.03 -18.77
C PRO A 169 -1.71 -14.18 -20.22
N MET A 170 -2.60 -13.28 -20.66
CA MET A 170 -3.10 -13.17 -22.04
C MET A 170 -2.36 -12.12 -22.89
N LYS A 171 -1.29 -11.52 -22.34
CA LYS A 171 -0.41 -10.54 -23.00
C LYS A 171 1.04 -10.99 -23.08
N PHE A 172 1.48 -11.83 -22.14
CA PHE A 172 2.78 -12.48 -22.16
C PHE A 172 2.69 -13.90 -22.73
N PRO A 173 3.77 -14.45 -23.32
CA PRO A 173 3.84 -15.87 -23.65
C PRO A 173 3.55 -16.75 -22.42
N SER A 174 2.85 -17.87 -22.60
CA SER A 174 2.40 -18.72 -21.48
C SER A 174 3.54 -19.38 -20.68
N GLU A 175 4.76 -19.40 -21.23
CA GLU A 175 5.98 -19.77 -20.53
C GLU A 175 6.42 -18.61 -19.60
N LEU A 176 6.52 -17.40 -20.15
CA LEU A 176 6.93 -16.20 -19.41
C LEU A 176 5.97 -15.88 -18.26
N ALA A 177 4.66 -16.07 -18.46
CA ALA A 177 3.63 -15.81 -17.46
C ALA A 177 3.79 -16.65 -16.18
N ARG A 178 4.45 -17.83 -16.24
CA ARG A 178 4.63 -18.72 -15.08
C ARG A 178 5.58 -18.14 -14.04
N TYR A 179 6.60 -17.39 -14.47
CA TYR A 179 7.68 -16.91 -13.59
C TYR A 179 7.28 -15.80 -12.61
N HIS A 180 5.99 -15.61 -12.34
CA HIS A 180 5.50 -14.59 -11.41
C HIS A 180 5.83 -14.93 -9.94
N GLU A 181 5.97 -16.23 -9.61
CA GLU A 181 6.34 -16.70 -8.27
C GLU A 181 7.83 -16.49 -8.00
N GLU A 182 8.68 -16.88 -8.93
CA GLU A 182 10.12 -16.68 -8.89
C GLU A 182 10.45 -15.18 -8.86
N ALA A 183 9.70 -14.35 -9.59
CA ALA A 183 9.79 -12.89 -9.53
C ALA A 183 9.41 -12.33 -8.14
N ARG A 184 8.41 -12.88 -7.45
CA ARG A 184 8.16 -12.54 -6.03
C ARG A 184 9.36 -12.97 -5.19
N ASP A 185 9.82 -14.21 -5.31
CA ASP A 185 10.82 -14.76 -4.39
C ASP A 185 12.18 -14.05 -4.52
N ALA A 186 12.58 -13.69 -5.73
CA ALA A 186 13.75 -12.84 -5.97
C ALA A 186 13.57 -11.40 -5.43
N CYS A 187 12.33 -10.86 -5.40
CA CYS A 187 12.05 -9.60 -4.71
C CYS A 187 12.22 -9.75 -3.19
N LEU A 188 11.65 -10.82 -2.61
CA LEU A 188 11.73 -11.10 -1.17
C LEU A 188 13.16 -11.35 -0.71
N GLU A 189 13.99 -12.07 -1.47
CA GLU A 189 15.41 -12.27 -1.15
C GLU A 189 16.17 -10.93 -1.07
N VAL A 190 15.97 -10.05 -2.05
CA VAL A 190 16.59 -8.71 -2.09
C VAL A 190 16.14 -7.86 -0.89
N LEU A 191 14.86 -7.90 -0.52
CA LEU A 191 14.32 -7.20 0.65
C LEU A 191 14.87 -7.77 1.96
N GLN A 192 14.91 -9.10 2.11
CA GLN A 192 15.45 -9.78 3.30
C GLN A 192 16.96 -9.53 3.47
N ARG A 193 17.74 -9.41 2.39
CA ARG A 193 19.15 -8.99 2.47
C ARG A 193 19.26 -7.55 2.95
N GLN A 194 18.55 -6.61 2.32
CA GLN A 194 18.58 -5.20 2.69
C GLN A 194 18.15 -4.97 4.16
N LEU A 195 17.10 -5.65 4.61
CA LEU A 195 16.66 -5.60 6.00
C LEU A 195 17.72 -6.17 6.96
N ARG A 196 18.40 -7.27 6.60
CA ARG A 196 19.51 -7.82 7.41
C ARG A 196 20.65 -6.80 7.55
N GLU A 197 21.09 -6.19 6.46
CA GLU A 197 22.14 -5.15 6.47
C GLU A 197 21.77 -3.93 7.34
N MET A 198 20.51 -3.49 7.26
CA MET A 198 19.99 -2.41 8.12
C MET A 198 19.90 -2.82 9.59
N ASN A 199 19.48 -4.06 9.89
CA ASN A 199 19.37 -4.54 11.26
C ASN A 199 20.75 -4.75 11.90
N THR A 200 21.74 -5.25 11.17
CA THR A 200 23.14 -5.32 11.63
C THR A 200 23.65 -3.93 12.01
N ARG A 201 23.36 -2.89 11.21
CA ARG A 201 23.73 -1.51 11.53
C ARG A 201 23.05 -0.97 12.79
N VAL A 202 21.74 -1.18 12.94
CA VAL A 202 21.00 -0.75 14.15
C VAL A 202 21.49 -1.49 15.40
N ASN A 203 21.77 -2.79 15.29
CA ASN A 203 22.36 -3.57 16.39
C ASN A 203 23.79 -3.14 16.74
N SER A 204 24.54 -2.54 15.80
CA SER A 204 25.81 -1.84 16.09
C SER A 204 25.63 -0.38 16.56
N GLY A 205 24.42 0.04 16.91
CA GLY A 205 24.13 1.38 17.45
C GLY A 205 24.03 2.50 16.41
N ALA A 206 23.95 2.18 15.11
CA ALA A 206 23.88 3.20 14.06
C ALA A 206 22.44 3.65 13.77
N GLU A 207 22.21 4.96 13.75
CA GLU A 207 20.95 5.56 13.30
C GLU A 207 20.72 5.37 11.79
N LEU A 208 19.46 5.27 11.38
CA LEU A 208 19.03 5.14 9.98
C LEU A 208 18.53 6.48 9.41
N ASN A 209 19.30 7.54 9.65
CA ASN A 209 18.97 8.93 9.28
C ASN A 209 19.61 9.39 7.96
N THR A 210 20.43 8.55 7.30
CA THR A 210 21.18 9.00 6.12
C THR A 210 20.29 9.09 4.88
N ARG A 211 20.70 9.90 3.90
CA ARG A 211 20.03 9.95 2.59
C ARG A 211 20.00 8.59 1.87
N ALA A 212 20.97 7.72 2.13
CA ALA A 212 20.95 6.36 1.59
C ALA A 212 19.88 5.49 2.28
N ASP A 213 19.68 5.67 3.58
CA ASP A 213 18.66 4.93 4.35
C ASP A 213 17.25 5.33 3.93
N VAL A 214 16.99 6.64 3.75
CA VAL A 214 15.71 7.12 3.20
C VAL A 214 15.46 6.58 1.79
N ALA A 215 16.46 6.59 0.90
CA ALA A 215 16.34 6.04 -0.45
C ALA A 215 16.13 4.52 -0.45
N ASN A 216 16.71 3.80 0.53
CA ASN A 216 16.45 2.38 0.73
C ASN A 216 15.01 2.15 1.21
N ALA A 217 14.55 2.91 2.20
CA ALA A 217 13.18 2.83 2.70
C ALA A 217 12.14 3.14 1.59
N GLU A 218 12.42 4.09 0.69
CA GLU A 218 11.58 4.38 -0.49
C GLU A 218 11.44 3.16 -1.43
N TRP A 219 12.53 2.51 -1.83
CA TRP A 219 12.42 1.34 -2.73
C TRP A 219 11.89 0.10 -2.03
N MET A 220 12.23 -0.10 -0.76
CA MET A 220 11.72 -1.23 0.04
C MET A 220 10.20 -1.14 0.21
N LEU A 221 9.69 0.03 0.63
CA LEU A 221 8.26 0.26 0.80
C LEU A 221 7.51 0.13 -0.54
N ALA A 222 8.10 0.58 -1.64
CA ALA A 222 7.55 0.40 -2.98
C ALA A 222 7.41 -1.09 -3.35
N CYS A 223 8.46 -1.89 -3.15
CA CYS A 223 8.40 -3.33 -3.40
C CYS A 223 7.34 -4.02 -2.53
N ILE A 224 7.33 -3.73 -1.23
CA ILE A 224 6.44 -4.40 -0.27
C ILE A 224 4.97 -4.11 -0.59
N LEU A 225 4.62 -2.88 -0.98
CA LEU A 225 3.24 -2.55 -1.39
C LEU A 225 2.84 -3.21 -2.71
N VAL A 226 3.75 -3.36 -3.68
CA VAL A 226 3.47 -4.08 -4.94
C VAL A 226 3.33 -5.59 -4.69
N ILE A 227 4.19 -6.19 -3.85
CA ILE A 227 4.09 -7.61 -3.48
C ILE A 227 2.85 -7.88 -2.62
N ALA A 228 2.47 -6.98 -1.71
CA ALA A 228 1.20 -7.09 -0.98
C ALA A 228 0.00 -7.13 -1.94
N ASN A 229 -0.03 -6.25 -2.95
CA ASN A 229 -1.07 -6.28 -3.99
C ASN A 229 -1.04 -7.58 -4.82
N TYR A 230 0.12 -8.12 -5.16
CA TYR A 230 0.24 -9.43 -5.81
C TYR A 230 -0.32 -10.58 -4.93
N GLU A 231 -0.01 -10.62 -3.63
CA GLU A 231 -0.52 -11.68 -2.74
C GLU A 231 -2.04 -11.52 -2.46
N MET A 232 -2.54 -10.29 -2.36
CA MET A 232 -3.99 -10.01 -2.34
C MET A 232 -4.68 -10.49 -3.63
N ALA A 233 -4.04 -10.35 -4.78
CA ALA A 233 -4.54 -10.85 -6.05
C ALA A 233 -4.59 -12.38 -6.08
N LYS A 234 -3.61 -13.06 -5.49
CA LYS A 234 -3.60 -14.53 -5.31
C LYS A 234 -4.53 -15.07 -4.21
N ASN A 235 -5.29 -14.24 -3.51
CA ASN A 235 -6.06 -14.60 -2.31
C ASN A 235 -5.18 -15.17 -1.16
N HIS A 236 -3.90 -14.78 -1.12
CA HIS A 236 -2.97 -15.15 -0.05
C HIS A 236 -3.01 -14.11 1.07
N SER A 237 -4.18 -13.94 1.70
CA SER A 237 -4.46 -12.89 2.69
C SER A 237 -3.41 -12.79 3.81
N VAL A 238 -2.93 -13.93 4.34
CA VAL A 238 -1.90 -13.98 5.39
C VAL A 238 -0.54 -13.47 4.90
N ALA A 239 -0.17 -13.71 3.63
CA ALA A 239 1.07 -13.18 3.06
C ALA A 239 0.97 -11.67 2.82
N ALA A 240 -0.15 -11.21 2.26
CA ALA A 240 -0.45 -9.79 2.11
C ALA A 240 -0.43 -9.03 3.45
N GLU A 241 -1.04 -9.61 4.50
CA GLU A 241 -1.05 -9.07 5.87
C GLU A 241 0.37 -8.96 6.46
N ASN A 242 1.20 -10.00 6.28
CA ASN A 242 2.61 -9.97 6.66
C ASN A 242 3.37 -8.85 5.94
N HIS A 243 3.11 -8.64 4.65
CA HIS A 243 3.70 -7.53 3.88
C HIS A 243 3.19 -6.16 4.35
N ARG A 244 1.90 -6.02 4.69
CA ARG A 244 1.32 -4.81 5.31
C ARG A 244 2.03 -4.48 6.63
N LEU A 245 2.17 -5.45 7.53
CA LEU A 245 2.85 -5.27 8.81
C LEU A 245 4.35 -4.92 8.66
N ALA A 246 5.02 -5.46 7.64
CA ALA A 246 6.39 -5.05 7.28
C ALA A 246 6.45 -3.60 6.78
N ALA A 247 5.47 -3.16 5.98
CA ALA A 247 5.35 -1.78 5.51
C ALA A 247 5.08 -0.80 6.66
N ARG A 248 4.15 -1.12 7.58
CA ARG A 248 3.89 -0.36 8.82
C ARG A 248 5.17 -0.13 9.61
N ARG A 249 5.97 -1.17 9.82
CA ARG A 249 7.25 -1.08 10.55
C ARG A 249 8.25 -0.12 9.87
N ILE A 250 8.36 -0.15 8.55
CA ILE A 250 9.22 0.79 7.79
C ILE A 250 8.68 2.22 7.93
N VAL A 251 7.36 2.43 7.81
CA VAL A 251 6.76 3.77 7.98
C VAL A 251 6.92 4.31 9.41
N ASN A 252 6.87 3.46 10.43
CA ASN A 252 7.10 3.89 11.81
C ASN A 252 8.57 4.22 12.11
N VAL A 253 9.54 3.52 11.49
CA VAL A 253 10.98 3.83 11.62
C VAL A 253 11.36 5.12 10.86
N PHE A 254 10.85 5.31 9.64
CA PHE A 254 11.29 6.40 8.75
C PHE A 254 10.35 7.61 8.70
N GLY A 255 9.09 7.47 9.09
CA GLY A 255 8.03 8.44 8.84
C GLY A 255 8.14 9.78 9.59
N GLN A 256 8.97 9.84 10.64
CA GLN A 256 9.27 11.08 11.38
C GLN A 256 10.40 11.91 10.76
N HIS A 257 11.17 11.33 9.82
CA HIS A 257 12.29 12.02 9.19
C HIS A 257 11.80 13.01 8.14
N GLU A 258 12.28 14.27 8.13
CA GLU A 258 11.68 15.34 7.30
C GLU A 258 11.64 14.98 5.81
N ALA A 259 12.68 14.33 5.29
CA ALA A 259 12.74 13.90 3.88
C ALA A 259 11.64 12.89 3.49
N CYS A 260 11.07 12.17 4.46
CA CYS A 260 10.01 11.18 4.29
C CYS A 260 8.61 11.82 4.27
N THR A 261 8.47 13.09 4.66
CA THR A 261 7.18 13.83 4.67
C THR A 261 6.72 14.26 3.28
N LYS A 262 7.59 14.14 2.26
CA LYS A 262 7.37 14.61 0.88
C LYS A 262 7.89 13.54 -0.10
N GLY A 263 7.57 13.66 -1.39
CA GLY A 263 8.12 12.78 -2.42
C GLY A 263 7.53 11.36 -2.43
N LEU A 264 8.32 10.38 -2.87
CA LEU A 264 7.83 9.01 -3.08
C LEU A 264 7.50 8.32 -1.75
N PHE A 265 8.31 8.51 -0.70
CA PHE A 265 8.00 7.95 0.62
C PHE A 265 6.62 8.38 1.13
N ALA A 266 6.30 9.69 1.06
CA ALA A 266 5.00 10.21 1.49
C ALA A 266 3.85 9.69 0.63
N PHE A 267 4.04 9.58 -0.69
CA PHE A 267 3.06 8.97 -1.58
C PHE A 267 2.78 7.50 -1.17
N LEU A 268 3.82 6.70 -0.97
CA LEU A 268 3.69 5.29 -0.58
C LEU A 268 3.09 5.11 0.83
N ARG A 269 3.45 5.99 1.79
CA ARG A 269 2.78 6.06 3.10
C ARG A 269 1.28 6.28 2.93
N ASN A 270 0.87 7.19 2.05
CA ASN A 270 -0.55 7.45 1.83
C ASN A 270 -1.27 6.27 1.15
N GLN A 271 -0.61 5.51 0.25
CA GLN A 271 -1.19 4.27 -0.28
C GLN A 271 -1.33 3.19 0.81
N LEU A 272 -0.32 3.02 1.68
CA LEU A 272 -0.43 2.15 2.86
C LEU A 272 -1.58 2.59 3.78
N ALA A 273 -1.76 3.90 4.00
CA ALA A 273 -2.81 4.42 4.86
C ALA A 273 -4.24 4.14 4.33
N ILE A 274 -4.44 4.07 3.01
CA ILE A 274 -5.72 3.63 2.42
C ILE A 274 -5.99 2.17 2.81
N HIS A 275 -5.01 1.28 2.61
CA HIS A 275 -5.13 -0.14 2.96
C HIS A 275 -5.33 -0.35 4.47
N GLU A 276 -4.56 0.34 5.33
CA GLU A 276 -4.67 0.14 6.78
C GLU A 276 -5.97 0.72 7.36
N VAL A 277 -6.37 1.94 7.00
CA VAL A 277 -7.59 2.55 7.55
C VAL A 277 -8.83 1.77 7.14
N LEU A 278 -8.98 1.46 5.84
CA LEU A 278 -10.14 0.70 5.37
C LEU A 278 -10.13 -0.74 5.89
N GLY A 279 -8.95 -1.38 5.99
CA GLY A 279 -8.76 -2.71 6.59
C GLY A 279 -8.87 -2.74 8.12
N SER A 280 -8.82 -1.59 8.80
CA SER A 280 -9.13 -1.46 10.23
C SER A 280 -10.64 -1.48 10.49
N CYS A 281 -11.46 -1.06 9.52
CA CYS A 281 -12.92 -1.00 9.68
C CYS A 281 -13.54 -2.38 9.94
N THR A 282 -12.96 -3.45 9.38
CA THR A 282 -13.36 -4.85 9.62
C THR A 282 -12.46 -5.57 10.62
N SER A 283 -11.54 -4.87 11.28
CA SER A 283 -10.70 -5.43 12.34
C SER A 283 -11.34 -5.22 13.71
N PHE A 284 -11.26 -6.24 14.55
CA PHE A 284 -11.64 -6.22 15.96
C PHE A 284 -10.43 -6.40 16.90
N ASP A 285 -9.21 -6.38 16.35
CA ASP A 285 -7.99 -6.27 17.14
C ASP A 285 -7.73 -4.79 17.47
N LEU A 286 -7.93 -4.42 18.73
CA LEU A 286 -7.78 -3.03 19.19
C LEU A 286 -6.33 -2.51 19.04
N ALA A 287 -5.32 -3.38 19.11
CA ALA A 287 -3.92 -2.99 18.93
C ALA A 287 -3.60 -2.74 17.45
N ASP A 288 -4.02 -3.65 16.54
CA ASP A 288 -3.85 -3.44 15.09
C ASP A 288 -4.58 -2.19 14.59
N VAL A 289 -5.76 -1.92 15.13
CA VAL A 289 -6.53 -0.69 14.84
C VAL A 289 -5.81 0.53 15.41
N ALA A 290 -5.31 0.50 16.65
CA ALA A 290 -4.60 1.63 17.25
C ALA A 290 -3.27 1.97 16.55
N GLU A 291 -2.54 0.97 16.04
CA GLU A 291 -1.26 1.17 15.31
C GLU A 291 -1.42 1.54 13.82
N THR A 292 -2.64 1.80 13.34
CA THR A 292 -2.95 2.13 11.95
C THR A 292 -2.11 3.32 11.42
N ILE A 293 -1.42 3.11 10.30
CA ILE A 293 -0.75 4.18 9.57
C ILE A 293 -1.78 5.15 8.99
N LEU A 294 -1.85 6.35 9.57
CA LEU A 294 -2.64 7.45 9.03
C LEU A 294 -1.93 8.17 7.86
N PRO A 295 -2.67 8.89 6.99
CA PRO A 295 -2.11 9.78 5.98
C PRO A 295 -1.07 10.75 6.56
N THR A 296 -0.18 11.27 5.72
CA THR A 296 0.90 12.17 6.16
C THR A 296 0.34 13.38 6.93
N PRO A 297 0.84 13.68 8.15
CA PRO A 297 0.34 14.81 8.95
C PRO A 297 0.37 16.13 8.19
N GLY A 298 -0.71 16.91 8.31
CA GLY A 298 -0.87 18.20 7.62
C GLY A 298 -1.07 18.12 6.09
N SER A 299 -1.26 16.93 5.52
CA SER A 299 -1.38 16.76 4.06
C SER A 299 -2.79 16.95 3.48
N GLY A 300 -3.80 17.24 4.31
CA GLY A 300 -5.20 17.43 3.89
C GLY A 300 -5.47 18.53 2.85
N SER A 301 -4.51 19.40 2.57
CA SER A 301 -4.57 20.38 1.47
C SER A 301 -4.18 19.81 0.08
N HIS A 302 -3.59 18.60 0.05
CA HIS A 302 -2.98 17.99 -1.14
C HIS A 302 -3.26 16.48 -1.33
N VAL A 303 -3.67 15.74 -0.31
CA VAL A 303 -3.90 14.28 -0.37
C VAL A 303 -5.40 13.96 -0.37
N LEU A 304 -5.87 13.31 -1.43
CA LEU A 304 -7.26 12.84 -1.57
C LEU A 304 -7.65 11.96 -0.38
N PHE A 305 -8.85 12.18 0.17
CA PHE A 305 -9.40 11.45 1.32
C PHE A 305 -8.55 11.51 2.62
N SER A 306 -7.58 12.44 2.78
CA SER A 306 -6.76 12.55 4.01
C SER A 306 -7.60 12.67 5.29
N GLU A 307 -8.47 13.70 5.36
CA GLU A 307 -9.32 13.93 6.53
C GLU A 307 -10.42 12.88 6.66
N TYR A 308 -10.90 12.35 5.53
CA TYR A 308 -11.87 11.26 5.48
C TYR A 308 -11.34 10.01 6.18
N LEU A 309 -10.14 9.55 5.78
CA LEU A 309 -9.51 8.36 6.36
C LEU A 309 -9.15 8.60 7.83
N SER A 310 -8.65 9.80 8.15
CA SER A 310 -8.30 10.16 9.53
C SER A 310 -9.50 10.18 10.48
N PHE A 311 -10.67 10.67 10.02
CA PHE A 311 -11.90 10.63 10.82
C PHE A 311 -12.53 9.23 10.88
N LEU A 312 -12.51 8.49 9.76
CA LEU A 312 -12.98 7.11 9.71
C LEU A 312 -12.20 6.20 10.67
N HIS A 313 -10.89 6.41 10.80
CA HIS A 313 -10.06 5.74 11.81
C HIS A 313 -10.44 6.13 13.23
N GLN A 314 -10.63 7.42 13.54
CA GLN A 314 -11.05 7.87 14.89
C GLN A 314 -12.34 7.18 15.35
N ILE A 315 -13.36 7.13 14.48
CA ILE A 315 -14.63 6.45 14.76
C ILE A 315 -14.42 4.95 14.96
N THR A 316 -13.61 4.32 14.11
CA THR A 316 -13.30 2.88 14.20
C THR A 316 -12.60 2.55 15.53
N LEU A 317 -11.55 3.28 15.87
CA LEU A 317 -10.78 3.09 17.10
C LEU A 317 -11.65 3.29 18.34
N ALA A 318 -12.50 4.31 18.37
CA ALA A 318 -13.38 4.57 19.51
C ALA A 318 -14.49 3.50 19.65
N SER A 319 -15.08 3.07 18.53
CA SER A 319 -16.02 1.94 18.49
C SER A 319 -15.38 0.64 19.02
N ARG A 320 -14.14 0.32 18.60
CA ARG A 320 -13.42 -0.86 19.11
C ARG A 320 -12.99 -0.74 20.57
N ARG A 321 -12.83 0.47 21.12
CA ARG A 321 -12.60 0.67 22.57
C ARG A 321 -13.83 0.28 23.40
N SER A 322 -15.03 0.77 23.07
CA SER A 322 -16.27 0.37 23.77
C SER A 322 -16.51 -1.15 23.65
N MET A 323 -16.37 -1.71 22.44
CA MET A 323 -16.51 -3.15 22.21
C MET A 323 -15.49 -4.02 22.98
N ALA A 324 -14.34 -3.47 23.38
CA ALA A 324 -13.33 -4.21 24.16
C ALA A 324 -13.61 -4.24 25.67
N VAL A 325 -14.46 -3.33 26.18
CA VAL A 325 -14.86 -3.27 27.60
C VAL A 325 -16.25 -3.90 27.83
N ASN A 326 -17.00 -4.18 26.75
CA ASN A 326 -18.43 -4.57 26.78
C ASN A 326 -19.34 -3.51 27.43
N GLU A 327 -18.96 -2.24 27.34
CA GLU A 327 -19.77 -1.09 27.77
C GLU A 327 -20.60 -0.55 26.61
N ASP A 328 -21.83 -0.13 26.90
CA ASP A 328 -22.66 0.64 25.97
C ASP A 328 -21.90 1.86 25.44
N ILE A 329 -22.23 2.29 24.21
CA ILE A 329 -21.48 3.33 23.50
C ILE A 329 -21.82 4.72 24.06
N ASP A 330 -21.27 5.06 25.24
CA ASP A 330 -21.34 6.42 25.77
C ASP A 330 -20.33 7.35 25.07
N VAL A 331 -20.78 7.89 23.93
CA VAL A 331 -20.08 8.89 23.13
C VAL A 331 -19.77 10.17 23.93
N SER A 332 -20.41 10.42 25.08
CA SER A 332 -20.16 11.62 25.91
C SER A 332 -18.90 11.52 26.78
N LEU A 333 -18.40 10.30 27.03
CA LEU A 333 -17.16 10.05 27.78
C LEU A 333 -15.90 10.11 26.91
N TRP A 334 -16.06 10.28 25.59
CA TRP A 334 -14.94 10.24 24.64
C TRP A 334 -14.27 11.62 24.49
N PRO A 335 -12.93 11.72 24.31
CA PRO A 335 -12.24 13.01 24.21
C PRO A 335 -12.68 13.84 23.00
N GLU A 336 -13.05 13.17 21.91
CA GLU A 336 -13.63 13.76 20.71
C GLU A 336 -15.15 13.57 20.70
N SER A 337 -15.90 14.62 20.33
CA SER A 337 -17.35 14.52 20.15
C SER A 337 -17.69 13.81 18.83
N PHE A 338 -18.56 12.80 18.89
CA PHE A 338 -19.10 12.12 17.71
C PHE A 338 -20.63 12.18 17.64
N THR A 339 -21.24 13.30 18.06
CA THR A 339 -22.68 13.50 17.89
C THR A 339 -23.11 13.38 16.42
N ILE A 340 -24.38 13.05 16.17
CA ILE A 340 -24.96 12.92 14.81
C ILE A 340 -24.62 14.13 13.92
N ILE A 341 -24.68 15.34 14.47
CA ILE A 341 -24.36 16.60 13.78
C ILE A 341 -22.87 16.70 13.44
N GLU A 342 -21.98 16.34 14.39
CA GLU A 342 -20.53 16.41 14.17
C GLU A 342 -20.04 15.36 13.16
N VAL A 343 -20.65 14.16 13.16
CA VAL A 343 -20.40 13.11 12.16
C VAL A 343 -20.76 13.61 10.75
N GLN A 344 -21.94 14.21 10.57
CA GLN A 344 -22.34 14.82 9.30
C GLN A 344 -21.40 15.96 8.89
N SER A 345 -21.16 16.90 9.79
CA SER A 345 -20.31 18.08 9.58
C SER A 345 -18.91 17.70 9.11
N ARG A 346 -18.24 16.77 9.82
CA ARG A 346 -16.87 16.36 9.51
C ARG A 346 -16.79 15.54 8.21
N PHE A 347 -17.76 14.67 7.91
CA PHE A 347 -17.76 13.96 6.63
C PHE A 347 -18.14 14.84 5.43
N GLU A 348 -18.95 15.89 5.60
CA GLU A 348 -19.18 16.89 4.55
C GLU A 348 -17.95 17.77 4.32
N GLN A 349 -17.25 18.18 5.38
CA GLN A 349 -15.96 18.88 5.26
C GLN A 349 -14.89 18.03 4.56
N ALA A 350 -14.75 16.76 4.94
CA ALA A 350 -13.78 15.84 4.31
C ALA A 350 -14.11 15.55 2.83
N ARG A 351 -15.40 15.43 2.50
CA ARG A 351 -15.93 15.35 1.12
C ARG A 351 -15.53 16.60 0.33
N GLY A 352 -15.87 17.79 0.84
CA GLY A 352 -15.55 19.07 0.21
C GLY A 352 -14.05 19.28 -0.04
N GLN A 353 -13.20 18.98 0.95
CA GLN A 353 -11.74 19.03 0.78
C GLN A 353 -11.24 18.07 -0.30
N THR A 354 -11.74 16.84 -0.33
CA THR A 354 -11.36 15.84 -1.35
C THR A 354 -11.72 16.30 -2.76
N LEU A 355 -12.90 16.90 -2.94
CA LEU A 355 -13.32 17.51 -4.22
C LEU A 355 -12.44 18.72 -4.60
N MET A 356 -12.08 19.58 -3.63
CA MET A 356 -11.17 20.72 -3.85
C MET A 356 -9.75 20.28 -4.24
N ILE A 357 -9.27 19.13 -3.76
CA ILE A 357 -7.98 18.55 -4.17
C ILE A 357 -8.11 17.96 -5.57
N ALA A 358 -9.15 17.16 -5.84
CA ALA A 358 -9.39 16.54 -7.14
C ALA A 358 -9.54 17.56 -8.29
N GLY A 359 -10.15 18.73 -8.01
CA GLY A 359 -10.23 19.84 -8.97
C GLY A 359 -8.87 20.35 -9.47
N LYS A 360 -7.77 20.11 -8.73
CA LYS A 360 -6.40 20.49 -9.11
C LYS A 360 -5.76 19.50 -10.11
N LEU A 361 -6.27 18.27 -10.23
CA LEU A 361 -5.61 17.14 -10.90
C LEU A 361 -5.84 17.06 -12.42
N GLN A 362 -6.42 18.09 -13.06
CA GLN A 362 -6.65 18.18 -14.52
C GLN A 362 -7.30 16.93 -15.16
N ILE A 363 -8.18 16.27 -14.41
CA ILE A 363 -8.77 14.96 -14.71
C ILE A 363 -9.50 14.97 -16.06
N ASN A 364 -9.10 14.09 -16.98
CA ASN A 364 -9.72 13.90 -18.30
C ASN A 364 -9.75 12.41 -18.68
N PRO A 365 -10.69 11.93 -19.53
CA PRO A 365 -11.83 12.68 -20.10
C PRO A 365 -12.91 13.03 -19.05
N PRO A 366 -13.89 13.89 -19.39
CA PRO A 366 -14.89 14.39 -18.43
C PRO A 366 -15.72 13.34 -17.69
N VAL A 367 -15.91 12.14 -18.27
CA VAL A 367 -16.60 11.02 -17.59
C VAL A 367 -15.83 10.55 -16.35
N VAL A 368 -14.50 10.42 -16.42
CA VAL A 368 -13.65 10.08 -15.26
C VAL A 368 -13.85 11.08 -14.13
N ARG A 369 -13.99 12.37 -14.47
CA ARG A 369 -14.21 13.45 -13.50
C ARG A 369 -15.59 13.36 -12.84
N ARG A 370 -16.66 13.03 -13.60
CA ARG A 370 -18.01 12.85 -13.05
C ARG A 370 -18.10 11.60 -12.17
N ASP A 371 -17.56 10.47 -12.63
CA ASP A 371 -17.55 9.23 -11.86
C ASP A 371 -16.65 9.31 -10.62
N PHE A 372 -15.59 10.13 -10.63
CA PHE A 372 -14.83 10.42 -9.42
C PHE A 372 -15.61 11.29 -8.41
N ILE A 373 -16.42 12.25 -8.85
CA ILE A 373 -17.30 13.00 -7.94
C ILE A 373 -18.31 12.04 -7.28
N ARG A 374 -18.94 11.17 -8.07
CA ARG A 374 -19.84 10.11 -7.57
C ARG A 374 -19.12 9.15 -6.62
N LEU A 375 -17.86 8.80 -6.89
CA LEU A 375 -17.04 7.98 -5.98
C LEU A 375 -16.82 8.68 -4.63
N VAL A 376 -16.56 9.99 -4.63
CA VAL A 376 -16.40 10.76 -3.38
C VAL A 376 -17.74 10.85 -2.62
N ASP A 377 -18.86 11.02 -3.32
CA ASP A 377 -20.21 11.02 -2.72
C ASP A 377 -20.60 9.64 -2.16
N LEU A 378 -20.25 8.56 -2.89
CA LEU A 378 -20.42 7.17 -2.47
C LEU A 378 -19.63 6.87 -1.19
N TYR A 379 -18.35 7.28 -1.14
CA TYR A 379 -17.52 7.14 0.06
C TYR A 379 -18.07 7.97 1.24
N HIS A 380 -18.50 9.21 1.01
CA HIS A 380 -19.13 10.04 2.04
C HIS A 380 -20.37 9.35 2.66
N HIS A 381 -21.29 8.83 1.85
CA HIS A 381 -22.48 8.15 2.37
C HIS A 381 -22.16 6.82 3.05
N ALA A 382 -21.23 6.03 2.52
CA ALA A 382 -20.75 4.81 3.17
C ALA A 382 -20.09 5.11 4.53
N ALA A 383 -19.34 6.21 4.67
CA ALA A 383 -18.79 6.64 5.96
C ALA A 383 -19.85 7.06 6.97
N VAL A 384 -20.87 7.84 6.58
CA VAL A 384 -21.96 8.23 7.49
C VAL A 384 -22.74 7.01 7.96
N VAL A 385 -23.03 6.07 7.06
CA VAL A 385 -23.67 4.78 7.37
C VAL A 385 -22.82 3.93 8.32
N TYR A 386 -21.53 3.72 7.99
CA TYR A 386 -20.58 2.99 8.83
C TYR A 386 -20.44 3.64 10.21
N ALA A 387 -20.33 4.96 10.29
CA ALA A 387 -20.23 5.70 11.54
C ALA A 387 -21.47 5.51 12.41
N TYR A 388 -22.67 5.65 11.84
CA TYR A 388 -23.90 5.41 12.59
C TYR A 388 -24.05 3.96 13.06
N ARG A 389 -23.52 2.97 12.32
CA ARG A 389 -23.41 1.58 12.80
C ARG A 389 -22.41 1.46 13.97
N CYS A 390 -21.22 2.04 13.83
CA CYS A 390 -20.16 2.01 14.85
C CYS A 390 -20.45 2.83 16.12
N LEU A 391 -21.39 3.77 16.08
CA LEU A 391 -21.78 4.67 17.17
C LEU A 391 -23.19 4.39 17.74
N GLY A 392 -23.86 3.31 17.29
CA GLY A 392 -25.20 2.93 17.78
C GLY A 392 -26.38 3.76 17.24
N TYR A 393 -26.14 4.74 16.36
CA TYR A 393 -27.18 5.60 15.78
C TYR A 393 -27.95 4.98 14.60
N ALA A 394 -27.55 3.82 14.08
CA ALA A 394 -28.20 3.14 12.96
C ALA A 394 -29.48 2.38 13.36
N VAL A 395 -30.49 3.14 13.78
CA VAL A 395 -31.82 2.66 14.22
C VAL A 395 -32.93 3.15 13.29
N PRO A 396 -34.09 2.45 13.16
CA PRO A 396 -35.16 2.82 12.23
C PRO A 396 -35.78 4.22 12.43
N SER A 397 -35.61 4.83 13.60
CA SER A 397 -36.04 6.21 13.89
C SER A 397 -35.04 7.29 13.43
N ASN A 398 -33.82 6.90 13.03
CA ASN A 398 -32.82 7.83 12.50
C ASN A 398 -32.99 7.99 10.98
N PHE A 399 -33.73 9.04 10.59
CA PHE A 399 -33.97 9.37 9.19
C PHE A 399 -32.70 9.75 8.42
N ASP A 400 -31.67 10.31 9.08
CA ASP A 400 -30.41 10.69 8.42
C ASP A 400 -29.56 9.46 8.05
N TRP A 401 -29.63 8.41 8.88
CA TRP A 401 -29.06 7.10 8.53
C TRP A 401 -29.79 6.50 7.32
N LEU A 402 -31.12 6.41 7.35
CA LEU A 402 -31.93 5.88 6.24
C LEU A 402 -31.74 6.66 4.93
N ALA A 403 -31.65 8.00 5.01
CA ALA A 403 -31.36 8.86 3.87
C ALA A 403 -29.95 8.64 3.32
N SER A 404 -28.96 8.39 4.18
CA SER A 404 -27.59 8.07 3.76
C SER A 404 -27.48 6.68 3.12
N VAL A 405 -28.18 5.67 3.64
CA VAL A 405 -28.30 4.35 2.99
C VAL A 405 -28.96 4.49 1.61
N THR A 406 -30.03 5.28 1.49
CA THR A 406 -30.70 5.49 0.20
C THR A 406 -29.76 6.15 -0.81
N LYS A 407 -29.14 7.27 -0.45
CA LYS A 407 -28.17 7.98 -1.31
C LYS A 407 -26.95 7.12 -1.69
N LEU A 408 -26.52 6.20 -0.83
CA LEU A 408 -25.46 5.24 -1.14
C LEU A 408 -25.83 4.35 -2.34
N PHE A 409 -27.07 3.86 -2.39
CA PHE A 409 -27.57 3.09 -3.55
C PHE A 409 -27.84 3.96 -4.78
N ASP A 410 -28.33 5.19 -4.59
CA ASP A 410 -28.54 6.16 -5.69
C ASP A 410 -27.22 6.51 -6.39
N GLN A 411 -26.11 6.64 -5.63
CA GLN A 411 -24.79 6.91 -6.21
C GLN A 411 -24.24 5.71 -6.98
N LEU A 412 -24.49 4.47 -6.51
CA LEU A 412 -24.10 3.26 -7.26
C LEU A 412 -24.75 3.18 -8.65
N ASP A 413 -26.03 3.59 -8.78
CA ASP A 413 -26.74 3.58 -10.08
C ASP A 413 -26.32 4.72 -11.01
N GLN A 414 -25.78 5.82 -10.47
CA GLN A 414 -25.41 6.99 -11.26
C GLN A 414 -24.02 6.90 -11.92
N ILE A 415 -23.16 5.94 -11.52
CA ILE A 415 -21.81 5.81 -12.07
C ILE A 415 -21.87 5.38 -13.55
N GLU A 416 -21.42 6.25 -14.45
CA GLU A 416 -21.54 6.07 -15.91
C GLU A 416 -20.64 4.96 -16.44
N ASN A 417 -19.41 4.87 -15.94
CA ASN A 417 -18.49 3.79 -16.28
C ASN A 417 -17.74 3.28 -15.04
N ILE A 418 -18.43 2.40 -14.31
CA ILE A 418 -17.96 1.76 -13.09
C ILE A 418 -16.56 1.12 -13.22
N SER A 419 -16.17 0.67 -14.41
CA SER A 419 -14.85 0.08 -14.66
C SER A 419 -13.68 1.07 -14.59
N LEU A 420 -13.93 2.38 -14.48
CA LEU A 420 -12.91 3.42 -14.25
C LEU A 420 -12.50 3.56 -12.77
N CYS A 421 -13.39 3.21 -11.85
CA CYS A 421 -13.22 3.37 -10.40
C CYS A 421 -13.34 2.05 -9.63
N ILE A 422 -13.49 0.92 -10.31
CA ILE A 422 -13.88 -0.37 -9.73
C ILE A 422 -12.95 -0.89 -8.61
N GLN A 423 -11.66 -0.55 -8.69
CA GLN A 423 -10.66 -0.85 -7.65
C GLN A 423 -10.97 -0.16 -6.30
N ASN A 424 -11.69 0.97 -6.33
CA ASN A 424 -12.05 1.76 -5.16
C ASN A 424 -13.43 1.37 -4.58
N LEU A 425 -14.14 0.40 -5.16
CA LEU A 425 -15.49 0.05 -4.72
C LEU A 425 -15.61 -1.05 -3.63
N PRO A 426 -14.60 -1.90 -3.30
CA PRO A 426 -14.77 -2.95 -2.29
C PRO A 426 -15.32 -2.48 -0.95
N TRP A 427 -14.77 -1.39 -0.38
CA TRP A 427 -15.20 -0.88 0.92
C TRP A 427 -16.61 -0.26 0.89
N PRO A 428 -16.97 0.66 -0.04
CA PRO A 428 -18.35 1.15 -0.13
C PRO A 428 -19.39 0.07 -0.45
N ILE A 429 -19.05 -0.92 -1.30
CA ILE A 429 -19.97 -2.04 -1.60
C ILE A 429 -20.13 -2.96 -0.38
N PHE A 430 -19.08 -3.20 0.42
CA PHE A 430 -19.21 -3.92 1.67
C PHE A 430 -20.19 -3.23 2.63
N ILE A 431 -20.04 -1.91 2.84
CA ILE A 431 -20.97 -1.14 3.68
C ILE A 431 -22.39 -1.20 3.12
N ALA A 432 -22.59 -0.97 1.82
CA ALA A 432 -23.90 -1.12 1.19
C ALA A 432 -24.49 -2.52 1.40
N GLY A 433 -23.68 -3.57 1.28
CA GLY A 433 -24.03 -4.96 1.54
C GLY A 433 -24.47 -5.23 2.97
N THR A 434 -23.83 -4.60 3.96
CA THR A 434 -24.25 -4.73 5.37
C THR A 434 -25.61 -4.09 5.65
N GLU A 435 -26.10 -3.21 4.78
CA GLU A 435 -27.43 -2.61 4.84
C GLU A 435 -28.48 -3.29 3.93
N CYS A 436 -28.19 -4.51 3.46
CA CYS A 436 -29.10 -5.32 2.65
C CYS A 436 -29.80 -6.45 3.43
N HIS A 437 -29.75 -6.45 4.77
CA HIS A 437 -30.43 -7.50 5.55
C HIS A 437 -31.95 -7.47 5.29
N GLY A 438 -32.54 -8.60 4.91
CA GLY A 438 -33.93 -8.71 4.46
C GLY A 438 -34.25 -8.20 3.04
N ASP A 439 -33.40 -7.40 2.41
CA ASP A 439 -33.65 -6.78 1.09
C ASP A 439 -33.02 -7.59 -0.06
N THR A 440 -33.76 -8.56 -0.60
CA THR A 440 -33.25 -9.46 -1.67
C THR A 440 -32.87 -8.74 -2.97
N GLU A 441 -33.42 -7.56 -3.27
CA GLU A 441 -33.08 -6.80 -4.47
C GLU A 441 -31.70 -6.14 -4.30
N ARG A 442 -31.49 -5.46 -3.17
CA ARG A 442 -30.19 -4.86 -2.84
C ARG A 442 -29.10 -5.90 -2.64
N GLN A 443 -29.42 -7.07 -2.07
CA GLN A 443 -28.50 -8.22 -2.00
C GLN A 443 -28.04 -8.65 -3.40
N HIS A 444 -28.96 -8.80 -4.36
CA HIS A 444 -28.62 -9.18 -5.74
C HIS A 444 -27.81 -8.10 -6.46
N LYS A 445 -28.13 -6.82 -6.25
CA LYS A 445 -27.37 -5.67 -6.77
C LYS A 445 -25.93 -5.65 -6.22
N VAL A 446 -25.76 -5.76 -4.90
CA VAL A 446 -24.44 -5.81 -4.25
C VAL A 446 -23.61 -7.00 -4.71
N ALA A 447 -24.21 -8.19 -4.77
CA ALA A 447 -23.57 -9.38 -5.32
C ALA A 447 -23.07 -9.16 -6.75
N THR A 448 -23.94 -8.67 -7.64
CA THR A 448 -23.61 -8.44 -9.05
C THR A 448 -22.44 -7.46 -9.22
N ILE A 449 -22.34 -6.42 -8.38
CA ILE A 449 -21.24 -5.47 -8.42
C ILE A 449 -19.95 -6.10 -7.86
N LEU A 450 -19.98 -6.81 -6.72
CA LEU A 450 -18.80 -7.52 -6.18
C LEU A 450 -18.24 -8.54 -7.19
N ASP A 451 -19.10 -9.38 -7.77
CA ASP A 451 -18.72 -10.36 -8.78
C ASP A 451 -18.09 -9.68 -10.01
N LYS A 452 -18.57 -8.48 -10.39
CA LYS A 452 -17.97 -7.66 -11.47
C LYS A 452 -16.61 -7.09 -11.04
N THR A 453 -16.47 -6.66 -9.79
CA THR A 453 -15.19 -6.17 -9.23
C THR A 453 -14.13 -7.25 -9.26
N ILE A 454 -14.41 -8.43 -8.68
CA ILE A 454 -13.51 -9.60 -8.69
C ILE A 454 -13.01 -9.91 -10.10
N ARG A 455 -13.94 -10.09 -11.06
CA ARG A 455 -13.61 -10.40 -12.47
C ARG A 455 -12.81 -9.30 -13.19
N THR A 456 -12.98 -8.03 -12.81
CA THR A 456 -12.36 -6.90 -13.52
C THR A 456 -10.99 -6.53 -12.93
N THR A 457 -10.83 -6.62 -11.60
CA THR A 457 -9.58 -6.31 -10.90
C THR A 457 -8.61 -7.49 -10.94
N GLY A 458 -9.11 -8.72 -10.77
CA GLY A 458 -8.30 -9.90 -10.48
C GLY A 458 -7.91 -10.03 -9.00
N PHE A 459 -8.52 -9.24 -8.10
CA PHE A 459 -8.31 -9.34 -6.65
C PHE A 459 -9.24 -10.40 -6.06
N ASN A 460 -8.78 -11.66 -6.07
CA ASN A 460 -9.58 -12.80 -5.61
C ASN A 460 -9.92 -12.75 -4.10
N GLN A 461 -9.21 -11.95 -3.31
CA GLN A 461 -9.53 -11.72 -1.90
C GLN A 461 -10.96 -11.19 -1.64
N TYR A 462 -11.58 -10.49 -2.61
CA TYR A 462 -12.94 -9.97 -2.44
C TYR A 462 -14.02 -11.07 -2.39
N GLU A 463 -13.68 -12.31 -2.74
CA GLU A 463 -14.54 -13.49 -2.45
C GLU A 463 -14.80 -13.68 -0.95
N THR A 464 -13.90 -13.19 -0.07
CA THR A 464 -14.15 -13.19 1.38
C THR A 464 -15.29 -12.23 1.76
N ILE A 465 -15.36 -11.06 1.13
CA ILE A 465 -16.48 -10.11 1.26
C ILE A 465 -17.77 -10.77 0.76
N ARG A 466 -17.71 -11.40 -0.41
CA ARG A 466 -18.85 -12.06 -1.06
C ARG A 466 -19.42 -13.19 -0.21
N SER A 467 -18.54 -13.98 0.40
CA SER A 467 -18.88 -15.10 1.30
C SER A 467 -19.44 -14.62 2.64
N PHE A 468 -18.82 -13.60 3.26
CA PHE A 468 -19.34 -12.99 4.49
C PHE A 468 -20.77 -12.45 4.30
N LEU A 469 -20.99 -11.68 3.22
CA LEU A 469 -22.30 -11.07 2.97
C LEU A 469 -23.40 -12.14 2.75
N ASN A 470 -23.11 -13.22 2.00
CA ASN A 470 -24.07 -14.33 1.86
C ASN A 470 -24.44 -14.96 3.22
N ALA A 471 -23.46 -15.17 4.10
CA ALA A 471 -23.69 -15.75 5.43
C ALA A 471 -24.47 -14.78 6.34
N PHE A 472 -24.12 -13.49 6.31
CA PHE A 472 -24.79 -12.42 7.06
C PHE A 472 -26.25 -12.24 6.62
N TRP A 473 -26.53 -12.18 5.31
CA TRP A 473 -27.89 -12.08 4.77
C TRP A 473 -28.76 -13.32 5.07
N SER A 474 -28.14 -14.47 5.31
CA SER A 474 -28.82 -15.71 5.72
C SER A 474 -28.99 -15.84 7.24
N GLY A 475 -28.37 -14.95 8.03
CA GLY A 475 -28.42 -14.93 9.49
C GLY A 475 -29.59 -14.14 10.05
N THR A 476 -29.87 -14.30 11.35
CA THR A 476 -30.95 -13.59 12.04
C THR A 476 -30.54 -12.24 12.64
N GLU A 477 -29.24 -11.95 12.71
CA GLU A 477 -28.68 -10.73 13.31
C GLU A 477 -28.52 -9.64 12.22
N PRO A 478 -29.29 -8.53 12.27
CA PRO A 478 -29.20 -7.45 11.29
C PRO A 478 -28.01 -6.50 11.51
N ASN A 479 -27.30 -6.57 12.64
CA ASN A 479 -26.07 -5.82 12.87
C ASN A 479 -24.84 -6.63 12.46
N TRP A 480 -24.14 -6.22 11.40
CA TRP A 480 -22.96 -6.93 10.92
C TRP A 480 -21.78 -6.94 11.89
N LEU A 481 -21.71 -5.98 12.84
CA LEU A 481 -20.55 -5.80 13.74
C LEU A 481 -20.31 -7.01 14.66
N PRO A 482 -21.28 -7.50 15.47
CA PRO A 482 -21.13 -8.74 16.24
C PRO A 482 -20.80 -9.97 15.37
N VAL A 483 -21.42 -10.08 14.19
CA VAL A 483 -21.21 -11.23 13.27
C VAL A 483 -19.78 -11.25 12.75
N ALA A 484 -19.23 -10.09 12.36
CA ALA A 484 -17.84 -9.96 11.92
C ALA A 484 -16.83 -10.12 13.08
N GLN A 485 -17.16 -9.66 14.29
CA GLN A 485 -16.35 -9.88 15.49
C GLN A 485 -16.24 -11.39 15.81
N GLN A 486 -17.36 -12.11 15.78
CA GLN A 486 -17.38 -13.56 15.98
C GLN A 486 -16.63 -14.30 14.87
N LEU A 487 -16.73 -13.84 13.61
CA LEU A 487 -15.99 -14.41 12.50
C LEU A 487 -14.46 -14.22 12.66
N GLN A 488 -14.00 -13.04 13.11
CA GLN A 488 -12.59 -12.82 13.43
C GLN A 488 -12.13 -13.67 14.63
N ALA A 489 -12.96 -13.84 15.66
CA ALA A 489 -12.66 -14.73 16.78
C ALA A 489 -12.49 -16.20 16.36
N ASN A 490 -13.18 -16.62 15.28
CA ASN A 490 -13.01 -17.91 14.62
C ASN A 490 -11.81 -17.95 13.63
N GLY A 491 -10.95 -16.93 13.61
CA GLY A 491 -9.74 -16.86 12.80
C GLY A 491 -9.91 -16.32 11.37
N LEU A 492 -11.10 -15.80 11.02
CA LEU A 492 -11.42 -15.32 9.67
C LEU A 492 -11.58 -13.78 9.64
N ARG A 493 -10.55 -13.05 9.20
CA ARG A 493 -10.61 -11.60 8.98
C ARG A 493 -11.21 -11.28 7.60
N ILE A 494 -12.18 -10.37 7.55
CA ILE A 494 -12.75 -9.85 6.30
C ILE A 494 -11.81 -8.77 5.76
N LEU A 495 -11.32 -8.91 4.52
CA LEU A 495 -10.50 -7.88 3.85
C LEU A 495 -11.34 -7.11 2.83
N VAL A 496 -11.42 -5.79 3.01
CA VAL A 496 -12.32 -4.87 2.29
C VAL A 496 -11.58 -3.83 1.44
N VAL A 497 -10.32 -4.11 1.09
CA VAL A 497 -9.40 -3.19 0.38
C VAL A 497 -8.55 -3.94 -0.63
#